data_AF-A0A2U3CBK7-F1
#
_entry.id   AF-A0A2U3CBK7-F1
#
_cell.length_a   1.000
_cell.length_b   1.000
_cell.length_c   1.000
_cell.angle_alpha   90.00
_cell.angle_beta   90.00
_cell.angle_gamma   90.00
#
_symmetry.space_group_name_H-M   'P 1'
#
loop_
_entity.id
_entity.type
_entity.pdbx_description
1 polymer ?
#
loop_
_entity_poly.entity_id
_entity_poly.type
_entity_poly.pdbx_seq_one_letter_code
_entity_poly.pdbx_strand_id
1 'polypeptide(L)'
;MNVFDDLKKPFNVFLVVMAVVGWIINAYFFFKSERIRGPTYLVSSEINKVYDSKKVSPKLILLKTPGEKIEKDVFLVTVHFWNSGKLPIEPQDIREPVKFTIRNCEEIVDYNVISETNPEITDFRVSPGGDRKSLILNWAHLDPKNGAKFQVFYTGPPNPEYLFTGNILGSTVFLDGRSLGKRVQRTKLGAVLVSVVVGAGSGLLGWWGSTLYVDVKLRRRKGIHVRVAIFLAALSGYLLFIYVMLLTSGKIPPV
;
A
#
# COMPACT_ATOMS: atom_id res chain seq x y z
N MET A 1 -17.14 -48.13 1.46
CA MET A 1 -15.80 -47.75 0.94
C MET A 1 -15.35 -46.52 1.71
N ASN A 2 -14.19 -46.55 2.36
CA ASN A 2 -13.75 -45.46 3.23
C ASN A 2 -13.07 -44.37 2.39
N VAL A 3 -13.62 -43.15 2.42
CA VAL A 3 -13.12 -42.00 1.63
C VAL A 3 -11.65 -41.72 1.93
N PHE A 4 -11.22 -41.95 3.18
CA PHE A 4 -9.83 -41.77 3.61
C PHE A 4 -8.86 -42.76 2.96
N ASP A 5 -9.30 -43.95 2.59
CA ASP A 5 -8.43 -44.93 1.95
C ASP A 5 -8.30 -44.66 0.44
N ASP A 6 -9.34 -44.08 -0.17
CA ASP A 6 -9.26 -43.58 -1.54
C ASP A 6 -8.37 -42.33 -1.66
N LEU A 7 -8.39 -41.44 -0.66
CA LEU A 7 -7.53 -40.25 -0.64
C LEU A 7 -6.03 -40.59 -0.59
N LYS A 8 -5.65 -41.74 -0.01
CA LYS A 8 -4.26 -42.21 0.02
C LYS A 8 -3.77 -42.69 -1.34
N LYS A 9 -4.67 -42.91 -2.32
CA LYS A 9 -4.28 -43.38 -3.65
C LYS A 9 -3.38 -42.34 -4.33
N PRO A 10 -2.35 -42.81 -5.03
CA PRO A 10 -1.38 -41.95 -5.68
C PRO A 10 -1.93 -40.79 -6.50
N PHE A 11 -2.86 -41.12 -7.38
CA PHE A 11 -3.49 -40.16 -8.27
C PHE A 11 -4.33 -39.13 -7.51
N ASN A 12 -5.01 -39.55 -6.45
CA ASN A 12 -5.88 -38.69 -5.66
C ASN A 12 -5.07 -37.68 -4.82
N VAL A 13 -3.94 -38.09 -4.25
CA VAL A 13 -3.03 -37.18 -3.54
C VAL A 13 -2.51 -36.09 -4.49
N PHE A 14 -2.09 -36.47 -5.71
CA PHE A 14 -1.62 -35.52 -6.72
C PHE A 14 -2.71 -34.49 -7.08
N LEU A 15 -3.95 -34.97 -7.32
CA LEU A 15 -5.08 -34.09 -7.64
C LEU A 15 -5.40 -33.11 -6.51
N VAL A 16 -5.37 -33.56 -5.25
CA VAL A 16 -5.60 -32.69 -4.08
C VAL A 16 -4.53 -31.61 -3.97
N VAL A 17 -3.25 -31.97 -4.17
CA VAL A 17 -2.14 -30.98 -4.14
C VAL A 17 -2.31 -29.95 -5.25
N MET A 18 -2.62 -30.39 -6.48
CA MET A 18 -2.86 -29.47 -7.61
C MET A 18 -4.05 -28.55 -7.35
N ALA A 19 -5.13 -29.05 -6.74
CA ALA A 19 -6.30 -28.25 -6.39
C ALA A 19 -5.97 -27.18 -5.34
N VAL A 20 -5.21 -27.53 -4.29
CA VAL A 20 -4.77 -26.59 -3.26
C VAL A 20 -3.85 -25.51 -3.84
N VAL A 21 -2.87 -25.90 -4.66
CA VAL A 21 -1.97 -24.95 -5.32
C VAL A 21 -2.75 -24.02 -6.25
N GLY A 22 -3.67 -24.56 -7.05
CA GLY A 22 -4.54 -23.78 -7.93
C GLY A 22 -5.39 -22.77 -7.17
N TRP A 23 -5.98 -23.18 -6.03
CA TRP A 23 -6.76 -22.30 -5.18
C TRP A 23 -5.92 -21.16 -4.58
N ILE A 24 -4.71 -21.48 -4.10
CA ILE A 24 -3.78 -20.48 -3.56
C ILE A 24 -3.34 -19.47 -4.63
N ILE A 25 -2.97 -19.96 -5.82
CA ILE A 25 -2.59 -19.12 -6.96
C ILE A 25 -3.76 -18.21 -7.36
N ASN A 26 -4.98 -18.76 -7.45
CA ASN A 26 -6.17 -17.99 -7.77
C ASN A 26 -6.43 -16.90 -6.73
N ALA A 27 -6.39 -17.23 -5.44
CA ALA A 27 -6.53 -16.24 -4.38
C ALA A 27 -5.48 -15.12 -4.49
N TYR A 28 -4.21 -15.47 -4.73
CA TYR A 28 -3.15 -14.49 -4.94
C TYR A 28 -3.43 -13.57 -6.14
N PHE A 29 -3.79 -14.13 -7.29
CA PHE A 29 -4.09 -13.34 -8.49
C PHE A 29 -5.36 -12.50 -8.32
N PHE A 30 -6.37 -12.99 -7.61
CA PHE A 30 -7.57 -12.23 -7.30
C PHE A 30 -7.22 -10.92 -6.57
N PHE A 31 -6.49 -11.00 -5.45
CA PHE A 31 -6.07 -9.80 -4.70
C PHE A 31 -5.06 -8.94 -5.47
N LYS A 32 -4.23 -9.54 -6.32
CA LYS A 32 -3.29 -8.79 -7.17
C LYS A 32 -3.99 -8.09 -8.35
N SER A 33 -5.11 -8.63 -8.84
CA SER A 33 -5.82 -8.11 -10.02
C SER A 33 -6.67 -6.88 -9.73
N GLU A 34 -7.02 -6.64 -8.46
CA GLU A 34 -7.88 -5.52 -8.09
C GLU A 34 -7.20 -4.19 -8.46
N ARG A 35 -7.78 -3.50 -9.44
CA ARG A 35 -7.33 -2.21 -9.96
C ARG A 35 -8.13 -1.11 -9.29
N ILE A 36 -7.65 -0.65 -8.14
CA ILE A 36 -8.30 0.41 -7.36
C ILE A 36 -7.48 1.70 -7.41
N ARG A 37 -8.19 2.83 -7.34
CA ARG A 37 -7.61 4.14 -7.01
C ARG A 37 -7.51 4.25 -5.49
N GLY A 38 -6.34 4.64 -4.99
CA GLY A 38 -6.04 4.62 -3.56
C GLY A 38 -5.62 5.98 -3.04
N PRO A 39 -6.48 7.00 -3.06
CA PRO A 39 -6.15 8.31 -2.50
C PRO A 39 -5.83 8.11 -1.01
N THR A 40 -4.61 8.45 -0.64
CA THR A 40 -4.06 8.19 0.68
C THR A 40 -3.47 9.48 1.23
N TYR A 41 -3.63 9.68 2.52
CA TYR A 41 -3.04 10.81 3.20
C TYR A 41 -2.30 10.40 4.47
N LEU A 42 -1.33 11.21 4.87
CA LEU A 42 -0.66 11.11 6.16
C LEU A 42 -0.44 12.51 6.70
N VAL A 43 -0.97 12.75 7.90
CA VAL A 43 -0.75 14.00 8.63
C VAL A 43 0.35 13.77 9.66
N SER A 44 1.31 14.69 9.76
CA SER A 44 2.38 14.60 10.75
C SER A 44 1.82 14.54 12.17
N SER A 45 2.31 13.59 12.97
CA SER A 45 1.91 13.47 14.38
C SER A 45 2.45 14.62 15.23
N GLU A 46 3.58 15.20 14.82
CA GLU A 46 4.18 16.37 15.46
C GLU A 46 3.52 17.63 14.90
N ILE A 47 2.91 18.39 15.79
CA ILE A 47 2.29 19.69 15.49
C ILE A 47 3.25 20.76 16.02
N ASN A 48 3.78 21.56 15.11
CA ASN A 48 4.75 22.58 15.45
C ASN A 48 4.00 23.87 15.79
N LYS A 49 4.11 24.33 17.04
CA LYS A 49 3.63 25.67 17.40
C LYS A 49 4.63 26.70 16.88
N VAL A 50 4.23 27.46 15.87
CA VAL A 50 5.07 28.49 15.22
C VAL A 50 5.00 29.81 15.98
N TYR A 51 3.84 30.11 16.57
CA TYR A 51 3.61 31.34 17.32
C TYR A 51 2.78 31.04 18.56
N ASP A 52 3.23 31.55 19.72
CA ASP A 52 2.53 31.45 21.00
C ASP A 52 2.16 32.85 21.46
N SER A 53 0.88 33.20 21.37
CA SER A 53 0.45 34.58 21.61
C SER A 53 0.58 35.01 23.07
N LYS A 54 0.76 34.06 24.00
CA LYS A 54 0.91 34.33 25.43
C LYS A 54 2.36 34.47 25.88
N LYS A 55 3.31 33.88 25.16
CA LYS A 55 4.74 33.84 25.52
C LYS A 55 5.62 34.75 24.67
N VAL A 56 5.07 35.28 23.57
CA VAL A 56 5.80 36.17 22.66
C VAL A 56 6.06 37.54 23.31
N SER A 57 7.27 38.05 23.08
CA SER A 57 7.64 39.42 23.47
C SER A 57 6.72 40.45 22.79
N PRO A 58 6.31 41.52 23.49
CA PRO A 58 5.46 42.57 22.91
C PRO A 58 6.10 43.33 21.72
N LYS A 59 7.39 43.10 21.45
CA LYS A 59 8.12 43.66 20.30
C LYS A 59 7.94 42.86 19.01
N LEU A 60 7.42 41.64 19.07
CA LEU A 60 7.23 40.77 17.91
C LEU A 60 5.75 40.68 17.59
N ILE A 61 5.40 40.97 16.34
CA ILE A 61 4.03 40.98 15.86
C ILE A 61 3.96 40.05 14.64
N LEU A 62 3.06 39.08 14.68
CA LEU A 62 2.76 38.25 13.52
C LEU A 62 1.64 38.90 12.72
N LEU A 63 1.87 39.05 11.42
CA LEU A 63 0.90 39.63 10.48
C LEU A 63 0.47 38.56 9.49
N LYS A 64 -0.84 38.46 9.25
CA LYS A 64 -1.42 37.59 8.21
C LYS A 64 -1.31 38.25 6.84
N THR A 65 -1.73 39.51 6.78
CA THR A 65 -1.58 40.40 5.66
C THR A 65 -1.08 41.75 6.18
N PRO A 66 -0.55 42.66 5.33
CA PRO A 66 -0.16 43.99 5.77
C PRO A 66 -1.30 44.69 6.51
N GLY A 67 -1.16 44.88 7.83
CA GLY A 67 -2.15 45.52 8.69
C GLY A 67 -3.06 44.57 9.49
N GLU A 68 -3.12 43.28 9.16
CA GLU A 68 -3.93 42.29 9.88
C GLU A 68 -3.05 41.48 10.84
N LYS A 69 -3.19 41.74 12.15
CA LYS A 69 -2.43 41.05 13.21
C LYS A 69 -3.05 39.70 13.56
N ILE A 70 -2.19 38.72 13.79
CA ILE A 70 -2.59 37.44 14.37
C ILE A 70 -2.34 37.47 15.88
N GLU A 71 -3.42 37.47 16.64
CA GLU A 71 -3.38 37.52 18.11
C GLU A 71 -3.46 36.14 18.78
N LYS A 72 -3.52 35.08 17.97
CA LYS A 72 -3.78 33.71 18.43
C LYS A 72 -2.61 32.80 18.12
N ASP A 73 -2.52 31.68 18.82
CA ASP A 73 -1.51 30.66 18.57
C ASP A 73 -1.60 30.16 17.13
N VAL A 74 -0.45 30.07 16.45
CA VAL A 74 -0.34 29.55 15.09
C VAL A 74 0.41 28.23 15.13
N PHE A 75 -0.19 27.23 14.49
CA PHE A 75 0.34 25.89 14.37
C PHE A 75 0.63 25.56 12.91
N LEU A 76 1.66 24.77 12.71
CA LEU A 76 2.07 24.23 11.42
C LEU A 76 1.87 22.72 11.44
N VAL A 77 1.12 22.24 10.44
CA VAL A 77 0.98 20.82 10.16
C VAL A 77 1.50 20.51 8.77
N THR A 78 2.14 19.35 8.63
CA THR A 78 2.60 18.83 7.34
C THR A 78 1.72 17.67 6.92
N VAL A 79 1.24 17.72 5.68
CA VAL A 79 0.32 16.75 5.11
C VAL A 79 0.94 16.15 3.86
N HIS A 80 0.95 14.83 3.80
CA HIS A 80 1.33 14.07 2.62
C HIS A 80 0.06 13.52 1.99
N PHE A 81 -0.08 13.66 0.67
CA PHE A 81 -1.20 13.12 -0.09
C PHE A 81 -0.66 12.43 -1.33
N TRP A 82 -1.05 11.18 -1.57
CA TRP A 82 -0.55 10.39 -2.71
C TRP A 82 -1.55 9.33 -3.15
N ASN A 83 -1.33 8.79 -4.34
CA ASN A 83 -2.07 7.65 -4.84
C ASN A 83 -1.35 6.34 -4.48
N SER A 84 -1.84 5.62 -3.47
CA SER A 84 -1.37 4.27 -3.13
C SER A 84 -2.02 3.16 -3.97
N GLY A 85 -2.90 3.51 -4.90
CA GLY A 85 -3.62 2.58 -5.76
C GLY A 85 -2.76 2.04 -6.90
N LYS A 86 -3.41 1.34 -7.83
CA LYS A 86 -2.78 0.80 -9.05
C LYS A 86 -3.21 1.52 -10.33
N LEU A 87 -4.23 2.36 -10.25
CA LEU A 87 -4.73 3.18 -11.36
C LEU A 87 -4.40 4.65 -11.09
N PRO A 88 -4.10 5.44 -12.14
CA PRO A 88 -3.97 6.88 -12.02
C PRO A 88 -5.30 7.51 -11.58
N ILE A 89 -5.20 8.66 -10.91
CA ILE A 89 -6.36 9.48 -10.55
C ILE A 89 -6.32 10.73 -11.41
N GLU A 90 -7.18 10.78 -12.41
CA GLU A 90 -7.29 11.91 -13.33
C GLU A 90 -8.34 12.91 -12.82
N PRO A 91 -8.26 14.20 -13.22
CA PRO A 91 -9.27 15.20 -12.85
C PRO A 91 -10.70 14.79 -13.21
N GLN A 92 -10.86 14.11 -14.36
CA GLN A 92 -12.14 13.55 -14.82
C GLN A 92 -12.69 12.40 -13.94
N ASP A 93 -11.85 11.79 -13.11
CA ASP A 93 -12.28 10.78 -12.14
C ASP A 93 -12.85 11.42 -10.86
N ILE A 94 -12.66 12.72 -10.64
CA ILE A 94 -13.10 13.44 -9.44
C ILE A 94 -14.55 13.91 -9.64
N ARG A 95 -15.48 13.27 -8.92
CA ARG A 95 -16.92 13.62 -8.93
C ARG A 95 -17.25 14.72 -7.94
N GLU A 96 -16.57 14.74 -6.80
CA GLU A 96 -16.64 15.82 -5.81
C GLU A 96 -15.22 16.25 -5.45
N PRO A 97 -14.93 17.58 -5.40
CA PRO A 97 -13.59 18.08 -5.14
C PRO A 97 -12.96 17.48 -3.89
N VAL A 98 -11.69 17.10 -4.00
CA VAL A 98 -10.95 16.59 -2.84
C VAL A 98 -10.63 17.74 -1.91
N LYS A 99 -11.17 17.66 -0.70
CA LYS A 99 -11.09 18.72 0.30
C LYS A 99 -10.37 18.22 1.55
N PHE A 100 -9.36 18.97 1.97
CA PHE A 100 -8.73 18.83 3.29
C PHE A 100 -9.36 19.84 4.24
N THR A 101 -9.91 19.39 5.36
CA THR A 101 -10.56 20.23 6.37
C THR A 101 -9.90 20.05 7.73
N ILE A 102 -9.59 21.15 8.41
CA ILE A 102 -9.16 21.14 9.80
C ILE A 102 -10.37 21.47 10.67
N ARG A 103 -10.93 20.46 11.35
CA ARG A 103 -12.00 20.64 12.32
C ARG A 103 -11.44 21.18 13.63
N ASN A 104 -12.24 21.96 14.33
CA ASN A 104 -11.88 22.65 15.57
C ASN A 104 -10.75 23.68 15.43
N CYS A 105 -10.26 23.98 14.21
CA CYS A 105 -9.51 25.21 13.99
C CYS A 105 -10.48 26.40 13.87
N GLU A 106 -9.93 27.59 14.01
CA GLU A 106 -10.65 28.82 13.72
C GLU A 106 -10.52 29.20 12.26
N GLU A 107 -9.28 29.29 11.76
CA GLU A 107 -8.99 29.49 10.36
C GLU A 107 -7.63 28.93 9.94
N ILE A 108 -7.53 28.64 8.65
CA ILE A 108 -6.28 28.42 7.94
C ILE A 108 -5.71 29.80 7.59
N VAL A 109 -4.49 30.05 8.05
CA VAL A 109 -3.77 31.31 7.87
C VAL A 109 -3.08 31.32 6.52
N ASP A 110 -2.37 30.23 6.21
CA ASP A 110 -1.57 30.09 5.01
C ASP A 110 -1.32 28.61 4.68
N TYR A 111 -0.92 28.31 3.45
CA TYR A 111 -0.59 26.98 2.99
C TYR A 111 0.43 27.02 1.85
N ASN A 112 1.26 25.99 1.76
CA ASN A 112 2.25 25.90 0.71
C ASN A 112 2.54 24.45 0.31
N VAL A 113 2.70 24.18 -0.99
CA VAL A 113 3.21 22.90 -1.49
C VAL A 113 4.73 22.92 -1.35
N ILE A 114 5.27 21.97 -0.58
CA ILE A 114 6.70 21.90 -0.26
C ILE A 114 7.44 21.06 -1.30
N SER A 115 6.83 19.95 -1.69
CA SER A 115 7.42 19.03 -2.66
C SER A 115 6.34 18.16 -3.29
N GLU A 116 6.62 17.66 -4.48
CA GLU A 116 5.78 16.70 -5.19
C GLU A 116 6.62 15.74 -6.03
N THR A 117 6.03 14.60 -6.37
CA THR A 117 6.67 13.60 -7.24
C THR A 117 6.40 13.95 -8.69
N ASN A 118 7.44 14.11 -9.51
CA ASN A 118 7.33 14.50 -10.92
C ASN A 118 6.47 15.76 -11.14
N PRO A 119 6.96 16.95 -10.73
CA PRO A 119 6.19 18.20 -10.79
C PRO A 119 5.60 18.52 -12.17
N GLU A 120 6.35 18.23 -13.25
CA GLU A 120 5.93 18.49 -14.63
C GLU A 120 4.70 17.66 -15.07
N ILE A 121 4.42 16.55 -14.37
CA ILE A 121 3.31 15.64 -14.66
C ILE A 121 2.21 15.80 -13.62
N THR A 122 2.57 15.82 -12.33
CA THR A 122 1.59 15.86 -11.24
C THR A 122 0.92 17.23 -11.13
N ASP A 123 1.68 18.32 -11.25
CA ASP A 123 1.20 19.70 -11.13
C ASP A 123 0.21 19.89 -9.97
N PHE A 124 0.65 19.46 -8.78
CA PHE A 124 -0.18 19.46 -7.58
C PHE A 124 -0.37 20.88 -7.05
N ARG A 125 -1.64 21.24 -6.85
CA ARG A 125 -2.05 22.58 -6.45
C ARG A 125 -2.99 22.52 -5.26
N VAL A 126 -2.80 23.46 -4.35
CA VAL A 126 -3.67 23.66 -3.19
C VAL A 126 -4.31 25.04 -3.33
N SER A 127 -5.61 25.12 -3.10
CA SER A 127 -6.34 26.38 -3.15
C SER A 127 -7.29 26.51 -1.95
N PRO A 128 -7.74 27.73 -1.59
CA PRO A 128 -8.66 27.89 -0.48
C PRO A 128 -10.02 27.25 -0.81
N GLY A 129 -10.67 26.68 0.19
CA GLY A 129 -12.04 26.23 0.09
C GLY A 129 -13.05 27.38 0.16
N GLY A 130 -14.34 27.04 0.11
CA GLY A 130 -15.43 28.00 0.34
C GLY A 130 -15.57 28.46 1.80
N ASP A 131 -14.84 27.84 2.73
CA ASP A 131 -14.77 28.20 4.14
C ASP A 131 -13.33 28.50 4.56
N ARG A 132 -13.13 29.11 5.72
CA ARG A 132 -11.79 29.43 6.25
C ARG A 132 -11.05 28.23 6.85
N LYS A 133 -11.61 27.02 6.79
CA LYS A 133 -11.10 25.82 7.48
C LYS A 133 -10.72 24.69 6.53
N SER A 134 -10.87 24.92 5.24
CA SER A 134 -10.67 23.91 4.22
C SER A 134 -9.83 24.39 3.05
N LEU A 135 -9.15 23.42 2.46
CA LEU A 135 -8.35 23.57 1.25
C LEU A 135 -8.86 22.57 0.21
N ILE A 136 -8.86 22.97 -1.05
CA ILE A 136 -9.16 22.11 -2.18
C ILE A 136 -7.83 21.65 -2.78
N LEU A 137 -7.72 20.35 -3.01
CA LEU A 137 -6.56 19.71 -3.58
C LEU A 137 -6.83 19.40 -5.06
N ASN A 138 -5.93 19.87 -5.93
CA ASN A 138 -6.03 19.72 -7.38
C ASN A 138 -4.70 19.19 -7.93
N TRP A 139 -4.73 18.55 -9.09
CA TRP A 139 -3.55 18.04 -9.79
C TRP A 139 -3.87 17.84 -11.29
N ALA A 140 -2.84 17.71 -12.12
CA ALA A 140 -3.00 17.32 -13.52
C ALA A 140 -3.07 15.80 -13.67
N HIS A 141 -2.08 15.05 -13.16
CA HIS A 141 -2.04 13.59 -13.22
C HIS A 141 -1.49 12.98 -11.93
N LEU A 142 -2.30 12.17 -11.22
CA LEU A 142 -1.84 11.53 -9.98
C LEU A 142 -1.63 10.02 -10.17
N ASP A 143 -0.48 9.68 -10.77
CA ASP A 143 -0.05 8.31 -11.02
C ASP A 143 0.16 7.50 -9.73
N PRO A 144 0.12 6.15 -9.81
CA PRO A 144 0.49 5.28 -8.70
C PRO A 144 1.84 5.66 -8.10
N LYS A 145 1.86 5.86 -6.77
CA LYS A 145 2.99 6.30 -5.94
C LYS A 145 3.39 7.77 -6.08
N ASN A 146 2.81 8.52 -7.01
CA ASN A 146 3.00 9.97 -7.05
C ASN A 146 2.11 10.65 -6.01
N GLY A 147 2.56 11.79 -5.55
CA GLY A 147 1.91 12.57 -4.52
C GLY A 147 2.65 13.87 -4.23
N ALA A 148 2.10 14.62 -3.29
CA ALA A 148 2.64 15.89 -2.84
C ALA A 148 2.65 15.98 -1.32
N LYS A 149 3.55 16.82 -0.84
CA LYS A 149 3.70 17.22 0.55
C LYS A 149 3.39 18.71 0.63
N PHE A 150 2.45 19.09 1.47
CA PHE A 150 2.10 20.48 1.68
C PHE A 150 2.02 20.80 3.18
N GLN A 151 2.26 22.07 3.48
CA GLN A 151 2.19 22.63 4.82
C GLN A 151 0.95 23.49 4.96
N VAL A 152 0.35 23.46 6.14
CA VAL A 152 -0.82 24.28 6.47
C VAL A 152 -0.55 24.97 7.80
N PHE A 153 -0.63 26.30 7.79
CA PHE A 153 -0.61 27.14 8.97
C PHE A 153 -2.05 27.42 9.39
N TYR A 154 -2.38 27.20 10.66
CA TYR A 154 -3.74 27.42 11.16
C TYR A 154 -3.74 27.98 12.59
N THR A 155 -4.81 28.65 12.95
CA THR A 155 -5.10 29.10 14.32
C THR A 155 -6.11 28.18 14.99
N GLY A 156 -5.91 27.89 16.28
CA GLY A 156 -6.84 27.05 17.04
C GLY A 156 -6.15 26.21 18.12
N PRO A 157 -6.72 25.06 18.52
CA PRO A 157 -6.11 24.17 19.49
C PRO A 157 -4.94 23.36 18.88
N PRO A 158 -4.01 22.87 19.72
CA PRO A 158 -2.84 22.11 19.27
C PRO A 158 -3.18 20.71 18.74
N ASN A 159 -4.41 20.23 18.84
CA ASN A 159 -4.81 18.90 18.36
C ASN A 159 -6.15 18.97 17.63
N PRO A 160 -6.19 19.52 16.42
CA PRO A 160 -7.41 19.55 15.62
C PRO A 160 -7.68 18.17 15.02
N GLU A 161 -8.91 17.96 14.55
CA GLU A 161 -9.28 16.78 13.78
C GLU A 161 -9.11 17.07 12.29
N TYR A 162 -8.39 16.20 11.57
CA TYR A 162 -8.15 16.36 10.13
C TYR A 162 -9.09 15.45 9.34
N LEU A 163 -9.80 16.03 8.37
CA LEU A 163 -10.76 15.31 7.55
C LEU A 163 -10.45 15.50 6.06
N PHE A 164 -10.37 14.39 5.34
CA PHE A 164 -10.38 14.37 3.89
C PHE A 164 -11.76 13.96 3.39
N THR A 165 -12.36 14.80 2.55
CA THR A 165 -13.62 14.50 1.85
C THR A 165 -13.43 14.65 0.35
N GLY A 166 -14.38 14.11 -0.42
CA GLY A 166 -14.34 14.09 -1.87
C GLY A 166 -14.81 12.73 -2.39
N ASN A 167 -15.03 12.66 -3.69
CA ASN A 167 -15.58 11.49 -4.34
C ASN A 167 -14.79 11.22 -5.62
N ILE A 168 -14.05 10.10 -5.64
CA ILE A 168 -13.21 9.69 -6.77
C ILE A 168 -13.78 8.40 -7.33
N LEU A 169 -13.95 8.34 -8.65
CA LEU A 169 -14.46 7.17 -9.35
C LEU A 169 -13.66 5.90 -9.01
N GLY A 170 -14.33 4.89 -8.45
CA GLY A 170 -13.69 3.64 -8.07
C GLY A 170 -12.86 3.72 -6.78
N SER A 171 -13.05 4.77 -5.98
CA SER A 171 -12.56 4.86 -4.61
C SER A 171 -13.68 5.31 -3.68
N THR A 172 -13.93 4.57 -2.62
CA THR A 172 -15.00 4.87 -1.67
C THR A 172 -14.50 5.59 -0.41
N VAL A 173 -13.19 5.55 -0.13
CA VAL A 173 -12.62 6.06 1.13
C VAL A 173 -11.18 6.54 0.92
N PHE A 174 -10.84 7.66 1.56
CA PHE A 174 -9.46 8.13 1.71
C PHE A 174 -8.72 7.29 2.77
N LEU A 175 -7.59 6.70 2.39
CA LEU A 175 -6.83 5.82 3.28
C LEU A 175 -5.90 6.64 4.18
N ASP A 176 -5.91 6.37 5.49
CA ASP A 176 -4.87 6.85 6.41
C ASP A 176 -3.59 6.03 6.17
N GLY A 177 -2.52 6.70 5.78
CA GLY A 177 -1.21 6.11 5.50
C GLY A 177 -0.63 5.31 6.67
N ARG A 178 -0.99 5.64 7.92
CA ARG A 178 -0.60 4.85 9.11
C ARG A 178 -1.16 3.43 9.08
N SER A 179 -2.29 3.23 8.40
CA SER A 179 -2.93 1.92 8.24
C SER A 179 -2.34 1.07 7.11
N LEU A 180 -1.64 1.69 6.14
CA LEU A 180 -1.08 0.99 4.98
C LEU A 180 0.07 0.05 5.34
N GLY A 181 0.93 0.42 6.29
CA GLY A 181 2.01 -0.45 6.75
C GLY A 181 1.51 -1.83 7.20
N LYS A 182 0.35 -1.86 7.88
CA LYS A 182 -0.29 -3.10 8.33
C LYS A 182 -0.81 -3.96 7.16
N ARG A 183 -1.28 -3.35 6.06
CA ARG A 183 -1.75 -4.07 4.86
C ARG A 183 -0.60 -4.66 4.05
N VAL A 184 0.51 -3.93 3.92
CA VAL A 184 1.72 -4.41 3.23
C VAL A 184 2.34 -5.60 3.98
N GLN A 185 2.36 -5.57 5.31
CA GLN A 185 2.88 -6.68 6.10
C GLN A 185 2.05 -7.96 5.93
N ARG A 186 0.70 -7.84 5.88
CA ARG A 186 -0.19 -9.00 5.66
C ARG A 186 -0.02 -9.64 4.28
N THR A 187 0.13 -8.83 3.23
CA THR A 187 0.34 -9.34 1.86
C THR A 187 1.69 -10.03 1.70
N LYS A 188 2.76 -9.53 2.34
CA LYS A 188 4.06 -10.21 2.41
C LYS A 188 3.95 -11.55 3.15
N LEU A 189 3.26 -11.60 4.29
CA LEU A 189 3.05 -12.84 5.05
C LEU A 189 2.30 -13.89 4.21
N GLY A 190 1.26 -13.47 3.47
CA GLY A 190 0.52 -14.32 2.55
C GLY A 190 1.42 -14.91 1.45
N ALA A 191 2.25 -14.07 0.80
CA ALA A 191 3.16 -14.54 -0.23
C ALA A 191 4.20 -15.55 0.31
N VAL A 192 4.71 -15.33 1.53
CA VAL A 192 5.60 -16.29 2.20
C VAL A 192 4.89 -17.63 2.45
N LEU A 193 3.66 -17.61 2.96
CA LEU A 193 2.87 -18.82 3.18
C LEU A 193 2.63 -19.60 1.88
N VAL A 194 2.26 -18.91 0.77
CA VAL A 194 2.13 -19.54 -0.56
C VAL A 194 3.44 -20.23 -0.95
N SER A 195 4.56 -19.53 -0.78
CA SER A 195 5.88 -20.02 -1.16
C SER A 195 6.28 -21.26 -0.35
N VAL A 196 5.95 -21.30 0.95
CA VAL A 196 6.17 -22.46 1.82
C VAL A 196 5.31 -23.64 1.39
N VAL A 197 4.03 -23.43 1.08
CA VAL A 197 3.11 -24.51 0.66
C VAL A 197 3.56 -25.11 -0.68
N VAL A 198 3.93 -24.27 -1.66
CA VAL A 198 4.44 -24.74 -2.95
C VAL A 198 5.76 -25.49 -2.77
N GLY A 199 6.68 -24.97 -1.93
CA GLY A 199 7.94 -25.63 -1.60
C GLY A 199 7.73 -27.00 -0.96
N ALA A 200 6.91 -27.08 0.08
CA ALA A 200 6.59 -28.34 0.76
C ALA A 200 5.90 -29.35 -0.18
N GLY A 201 4.95 -28.90 -0.99
CA GLY A 201 4.28 -29.74 -2.00
C GLY A 201 5.25 -30.32 -3.02
N SER A 202 6.18 -29.51 -3.52
CA SER A 202 7.22 -29.99 -4.46
C SER A 202 8.18 -30.99 -3.81
N GLY A 203 8.54 -30.79 -2.53
CA GLY A 203 9.38 -31.72 -1.77
C GLY A 203 8.70 -33.08 -1.53
N LEU A 204 7.41 -33.07 -1.18
CA LEU A 204 6.62 -34.30 -1.00
C LEU A 204 6.48 -35.06 -2.31
N LEU A 205 6.22 -34.38 -3.44
CA LEU A 205 6.17 -35.01 -4.76
C LEU A 205 7.53 -35.59 -5.15
N GLY A 206 8.64 -34.92 -4.83
CA GLY A 206 9.98 -35.42 -5.06
C GLY A 206 10.31 -36.66 -4.24
N TRP A 207 10.02 -36.63 -2.93
CA TRP A 207 10.20 -37.79 -2.04
C TRP A 207 9.36 -38.96 -2.51
N TRP A 208 8.11 -38.71 -2.84
CA TRP A 208 7.19 -39.78 -3.19
C TRP A 208 7.41 -40.34 -4.60
N GLY A 209 7.85 -39.50 -5.55
CA GLY A 209 8.40 -39.98 -6.82
C GLY A 209 9.64 -40.85 -6.61
N SER A 210 10.46 -40.57 -5.59
CA SER A 210 11.63 -41.38 -5.25
C SER A 210 11.27 -42.75 -4.64
N THR A 211 10.21 -42.85 -3.82
CA THR A 211 9.76 -44.13 -3.24
C THR A 211 9.13 -45.02 -4.30
N LEU A 212 8.23 -44.49 -5.14
CA LEU A 212 7.69 -45.20 -6.31
C LEU A 212 8.82 -45.63 -7.25
N TYR A 213 9.87 -44.81 -7.41
CA TYR A 213 11.04 -45.17 -8.19
C TYR A 213 11.83 -46.32 -7.56
N VAL A 214 11.99 -46.41 -6.23
CA VAL A 214 12.64 -47.55 -5.57
C VAL A 214 11.85 -48.84 -5.81
N ASP A 215 10.52 -48.78 -5.70
CA ASP A 215 9.63 -49.93 -5.95
C ASP A 215 9.67 -50.39 -7.41
N VAL A 216 9.74 -49.45 -8.37
CA VAL A 216 9.84 -49.76 -9.81
C VAL A 216 11.25 -50.18 -10.23
N LYS A 217 12.30 -49.64 -9.60
CA LYS A 217 13.72 -49.95 -9.91
C LYS A 217 14.13 -51.34 -9.45
N LEU A 218 13.44 -51.92 -8.46
CA LEU A 218 13.52 -53.37 -8.20
C LEU A 218 13.07 -54.22 -9.41
N ARG A 219 12.50 -53.62 -10.47
CA ARG A 219 12.08 -54.32 -11.69
C ARG A 219 12.81 -53.99 -13.01
N ARG A 220 13.56 -52.90 -13.21
CA ARG A 220 14.29 -52.68 -14.50
C ARG A 220 15.40 -51.60 -14.50
N ARG A 221 16.56 -51.92 -15.10
CA ARG A 221 17.76 -51.06 -15.30
C ARG A 221 17.53 -49.97 -16.39
N LYS A 222 17.07 -48.77 -16.05
CA LYS A 222 17.36 -47.49 -16.79
C LYS A 222 17.21 -46.29 -15.84
N GLY A 223 18.32 -45.77 -15.28
CA GLY A 223 18.29 -44.98 -14.03
C GLY A 223 18.73 -43.50 -14.05
N ILE A 224 19.32 -42.98 -15.13
CA ILE A 224 19.91 -41.63 -15.13
C ILE A 224 18.89 -40.53 -15.50
N HIS A 225 18.06 -40.73 -16.53
CA HIS A 225 17.12 -39.70 -16.99
C HIS A 225 16.08 -39.31 -15.93
N VAL A 226 15.65 -40.25 -15.10
CA VAL A 226 14.68 -40.00 -14.01
C VAL A 226 15.30 -39.15 -12.88
N ARG A 227 16.58 -39.36 -12.56
CA ARG A 227 17.29 -38.55 -11.55
C ARG A 227 17.44 -37.10 -11.99
N VAL A 228 17.77 -36.90 -13.27
CA VAL A 228 17.83 -35.56 -13.88
C VAL A 228 16.45 -34.91 -13.85
N ALA A 229 15.38 -35.64 -14.17
CA ALA A 229 14.02 -35.10 -14.13
C ALA A 229 13.58 -34.68 -12.71
N ILE A 230 13.83 -35.49 -11.68
CA ILE A 230 13.50 -35.15 -10.28
C ILE A 230 14.32 -33.95 -9.80
N PHE A 231 15.62 -33.91 -10.11
CA PHE A 231 16.49 -32.79 -9.75
C PHE A 231 16.04 -31.49 -10.42
N LEU A 232 15.70 -31.54 -11.72
CA LEU A 232 15.18 -30.39 -12.45
C LEU A 232 13.84 -29.91 -11.88
N ALA A 233 12.94 -30.82 -11.46
CA ALA A 233 11.69 -30.45 -10.84
C ALA A 233 11.91 -29.76 -9.47
N ALA A 234 12.76 -30.30 -8.61
CA ALA A 234 13.11 -29.68 -7.33
C ALA A 234 13.81 -28.32 -7.52
N LEU A 235 14.73 -28.23 -8.48
CA LEU A 235 15.42 -26.98 -8.82
C LEU A 235 14.46 -25.92 -9.35
N SER A 236 13.49 -26.30 -10.18
CA SER A 236 12.46 -25.37 -10.68
C SER A 236 11.56 -24.82 -9.57
N GLY A 237 11.19 -25.65 -8.59
CA GLY A 237 10.43 -25.22 -7.41
C GLY A 237 11.22 -24.24 -6.54
N TYR A 238 12.52 -24.51 -6.35
CA TYR A 238 13.42 -23.62 -5.61
C TYR A 238 13.66 -22.28 -6.32
N LEU A 239 13.84 -22.29 -7.64
CA LEU A 239 14.00 -21.06 -8.43
C LEU A 239 12.71 -20.22 -8.43
N LEU A 240 11.53 -20.85 -8.50
CA LEU A 240 10.24 -20.17 -8.37
C LEU A 240 10.10 -19.52 -6.98
N PHE A 241 10.52 -20.21 -5.92
CA PHE A 241 10.55 -19.68 -4.56
C PHE A 241 11.43 -18.42 -4.46
N ILE A 242 12.66 -18.47 -4.98
CA ILE A 242 13.57 -17.30 -5.01
C ILE A 242 12.94 -16.14 -5.79
N TYR A 243 12.34 -16.42 -6.94
CA TYR A 243 11.71 -15.40 -7.78
C TYR A 243 10.55 -14.68 -7.07
N VAL A 244 9.69 -15.42 -6.37
CA VAL A 244 8.60 -14.83 -5.57
C VAL A 244 9.14 -14.00 -4.41
N MET A 245 10.18 -14.47 -3.72
CA MET A 245 10.88 -13.71 -2.67
C MET A 245 11.42 -12.37 -3.21
N LEU A 246 12.08 -12.38 -4.36
CA LEU A 246 12.63 -11.17 -4.99
C LEU A 246 11.54 -10.17 -5.44
N LEU A 247 10.39 -10.64 -5.92
CA LEU A 247 9.28 -9.76 -6.29
C LEU A 247 8.60 -9.10 -5.08
N THR A 248 8.64 -9.75 -3.91
CA THR A 248 8.01 -9.23 -2.69
C THR A 248 8.93 -8.32 -1.86
N SER A 249 10.24 -8.30 -2.15
CA SER A 249 11.23 -7.46 -1.47
C SER A 249 11.27 -6.01 -1.98
N GLY A 250 10.42 -5.64 -2.94
CA GLY A 250 10.30 -4.28 -3.48
C GLY A 250 10.31 -3.23 -2.37
N LYS A 251 11.32 -2.35 -2.40
CA LYS A 251 11.53 -1.28 -1.44
C LYS A 251 10.28 -0.42 -1.35
N ILE A 252 9.78 -0.23 -0.14
CA ILE A 252 8.85 0.86 0.16
C ILE A 252 9.65 2.13 -0.15
N PRO A 253 9.17 3.04 -1.03
CA PRO A 253 9.88 4.29 -1.26
C PRO A 253 10.05 4.99 0.10
N PRO A 254 11.25 5.50 0.41
CA PRO A 254 11.42 6.32 1.59
C PRO A 254 10.45 7.50 1.49
N VAL A 255 9.67 7.69 2.55
CA VAL A 255 8.78 8.85 2.76
C VAL A 255 9.62 10.10 2.94
#